data_AF-A0A6L7Q053-F1
#
_entry.id   AF-A0A6L7Q053-F1
#
_cell.length_a   1.000
_cell.length_b   1.000
_cell.length_c   1.000
_cell.angle_alpha   90.00
_cell.angle_beta   90.00
_cell.angle_gamma   90.00
#
_symmetry.space_group_name_H-M   'P 1'
#
loop_
_entity.id
_entity.type
_entity.pdbx_description
1 polymer ?
#
loop_
_entity_poly.entity_id
_entity_poly.type
_entity_poly.pdbx_seq_one_letter_code
_entity_poly.pdbx_strand_id
1 'polypeptide(L)'
;MCKQAGASIAHQAGGGKRGSAVCRRLSPPCKMTAEVILSTAPTEAPMYQRPTLSLSQVRNAMNVMLDQAQQEPDRPLAIAIVDADAKLLSYARMDNCRALPQRMAVSKAYTSAMSGSDSNAYAERLKNEGRNIADFGDPQLVAVQGAVVVRDPATDLVLGAIGVSGLTAQEDEDLARLGMQALGL
;
A
#
# COMPACT_ATOMS: atom_id res chain seq x y z
N MET A 1 -54.61 12.58 27.20
CA MET A 1 -55.51 11.41 27.22
C MET A 1 -54.89 10.37 26.28
N CYS A 2 -54.02 9.47 26.73
CA CYS A 2 -54.22 8.27 27.57
C CYS A 2 -54.83 7.06 26.81
N LYS A 3 -54.15 5.90 26.95
CA LYS A 3 -54.45 4.48 26.60
C LYS A 3 -53.84 3.98 25.28
N GLN A 4 -52.82 3.11 25.21
CA GLN A 4 -52.48 1.79 25.81
C GLN A 4 -53.37 0.59 25.41
N ALA A 5 -52.67 -0.55 25.25
CA ALA A 5 -53.04 -1.98 25.21
C ALA A 5 -53.07 -2.63 23.81
N GLY A 6 -52.47 -3.80 23.51
CA GLY A 6 -51.79 -4.81 24.34
C GLY A 6 -52.38 -6.22 24.12
N ALA A 7 -51.50 -7.21 23.87
CA ALA A 7 -51.70 -8.67 23.97
C ALA A 7 -52.61 -9.34 22.88
N SER A 8 -52.55 -10.64 22.56
CA SER A 8 -51.98 -11.81 23.26
C SER A 8 -51.76 -12.98 22.28
N ILE A 9 -50.83 -13.84 22.69
CA ILE A 9 -50.52 -15.19 22.19
C ILE A 9 -51.71 -16.14 22.43
N ALA A 10 -51.91 -17.10 21.52
CA ALA A 10 -52.79 -18.26 21.70
C ALA A 10 -52.02 -19.57 21.43
N HIS A 11 -52.42 -20.61 22.15
CA HIS A 11 -51.71 -21.86 22.43
C HIS A 11 -52.54 -23.06 21.91
N GLN A 12 -51.95 -24.26 21.98
CA GLN A 12 -52.52 -25.63 21.87
C GLN A 12 -52.47 -26.30 20.48
N ALA A 13 -52.37 -27.63 20.33
CA ALA A 13 -51.88 -28.80 21.08
C ALA A 13 -52.33 -30.05 20.29
N GLY A 14 -51.61 -31.18 20.39
CA GLY A 14 -52.06 -32.51 19.94
C GLY A 14 -50.91 -33.27 19.24
N GLY A 15 -50.53 -34.49 19.57
CA GLY A 15 -51.17 -35.59 20.29
C GLY A 15 -50.84 -36.87 19.52
N GLY A 16 -49.89 -37.68 20.03
CA GLY A 16 -49.15 -38.69 19.28
C GLY A 16 -49.87 -40.00 18.95
N LYS A 17 -49.15 -40.92 18.29
CA LYS A 17 -49.40 -42.37 18.31
C LYS A 17 -48.11 -43.17 18.12
N ARG A 18 -48.05 -44.27 18.88
CA ARG A 18 -46.98 -45.24 19.06
C ARG A 18 -46.87 -46.18 17.85
N GLY A 19 -45.66 -46.63 17.54
CA GLY A 19 -45.41 -47.70 16.58
C GLY A 19 -44.03 -48.30 16.78
N SER A 20 -43.94 -49.32 17.63
CA SER A 20 -42.74 -50.12 17.89
C SER A 20 -42.42 -51.03 16.71
N ALA A 21 -41.21 -50.94 16.16
CA ALA A 21 -40.66 -51.95 15.26
C ALA A 21 -39.27 -52.40 15.76
N VAL A 22 -39.33 -53.37 16.66
CA VAL A 22 -38.45 -54.55 16.79
C VAL A 22 -37.03 -54.42 16.23
N CYS A 23 -36.09 -54.28 17.15
CA CYS A 23 -34.68 -54.58 16.99
C CYS A 23 -34.48 -56.09 16.77
N ARG A 24 -33.92 -56.50 15.62
CA ARG A 24 -33.30 -57.82 15.45
C ARG A 24 -31.83 -57.65 15.12
N ARG A 25 -31.02 -58.23 15.99
CA ARG A 25 -29.56 -58.36 15.93
C ARG A 25 -29.13 -58.98 14.59
N LEU A 26 -27.93 -58.62 14.12
CA LEU A 26 -26.87 -59.53 13.69
C LEU A 26 -25.61 -58.71 13.34
N SER A 27 -24.51 -58.94 14.06
CA SER A 27 -23.17 -58.43 13.76
C SER A 27 -22.51 -59.28 12.66
N PRO A 28 -21.49 -58.76 11.95
CA PRO A 28 -20.11 -59.09 12.34
C PRO A 28 -19.15 -57.88 12.30
N PRO A 29 -17.97 -57.95 12.96
CA PRO A 29 -17.00 -56.85 12.99
C PRO A 29 -16.11 -56.91 11.76
N CYS A 30 -16.43 -56.16 10.70
CA CYS A 30 -15.51 -55.97 9.59
C CYS A 30 -14.48 -54.90 9.99
N LYS A 31 -13.26 -55.33 10.32
CA LYS A 31 -12.12 -54.45 10.55
C LYS A 31 -11.74 -53.78 9.22
N MET A 32 -12.37 -52.67 8.88
CA MET A 32 -11.82 -51.73 7.90
C MET A 32 -10.76 -50.90 8.62
N THR A 33 -9.50 -51.33 8.55
CA THR A 33 -8.39 -50.39 8.67
C THR A 33 -8.44 -49.49 7.44
N ALA A 34 -9.12 -48.36 7.57
CA ALA A 34 -9.01 -47.29 6.61
C ALA A 34 -7.59 -46.71 6.77
N GLU A 35 -6.67 -47.13 5.92
CA GLU A 35 -5.49 -46.32 5.64
C GLU A 35 -5.98 -45.02 5.03
N VAL A 36 -6.00 -43.97 5.85
CA VAL A 36 -6.10 -42.60 5.37
C VAL A 36 -4.78 -42.32 4.64
N ILE A 37 -4.75 -42.60 3.34
CA ILE A 37 -3.70 -42.09 2.47
C ILE A 37 -3.95 -40.58 2.39
N LEU A 38 -3.37 -39.82 3.32
CA LEU A 38 -3.20 -38.39 3.15
C LEU A 38 -2.25 -38.20 1.96
N SER A 39 -2.84 -38.09 0.77
CA SER A 39 -2.16 -37.53 -0.38
C SER A 39 -1.85 -36.07 -0.07
N THR A 40 -0.70 -35.82 0.55
CA THR A 40 -0.13 -34.48 0.68
C THR A 40 0.51 -34.13 -0.65
N ALA A 41 -0.31 -33.95 -1.69
CA ALA A 41 0.14 -33.22 -2.86
C ALA A 41 0.46 -31.78 -2.39
N PRO A 42 1.66 -31.25 -2.65
CA PRO A 42 1.96 -29.87 -2.31
C PRO A 42 0.99 -28.98 -3.10
N THR A 43 0.18 -28.19 -2.41
CA THR A 43 -0.55 -27.09 -3.03
C THR A 43 0.51 -26.11 -3.55
N GLU A 44 0.81 -26.16 -4.85
CA GLU A 44 1.67 -25.16 -5.48
C GLU A 44 1.03 -23.78 -5.25
N ALA A 45 1.64 -22.99 -4.38
CA ALA A 45 1.19 -21.63 -4.12
C ALA A 45 1.29 -20.82 -5.41
N PRO A 46 0.31 -19.94 -5.71
CA PRO A 46 0.37 -19.13 -6.91
C PRO A 46 1.57 -18.18 -6.87
N MET A 47 2.27 -18.04 -8.00
CA MET A 47 3.32 -17.03 -8.16
C MET A 47 2.68 -15.66 -8.39
N TYR A 48 2.98 -14.69 -7.54
CA TYR A 48 2.53 -13.31 -7.69
C TYR A 48 3.50 -12.53 -8.56
N GLN A 49 2.98 -11.85 -9.59
CA GLN A 49 3.75 -10.90 -10.39
C GLN A 49 3.60 -9.51 -9.80
N ARG A 50 4.71 -8.77 -9.73
CA ARG A 50 4.71 -7.37 -9.29
C ARG A 50 5.17 -6.48 -10.45
N PRO A 51 4.33 -5.55 -10.93
CA PRO A 51 4.78 -4.54 -11.89
C PRO A 51 5.85 -3.65 -11.24
N THR A 52 6.86 -3.27 -12.03
CA THR A 52 8.00 -2.46 -11.57
C THR A 52 8.34 -1.40 -12.60
N LEU A 53 8.85 -0.26 -12.15
CA LEU A 53 9.31 0.80 -13.04
C LEU A 53 10.51 0.33 -13.87
N SER A 54 10.43 0.51 -15.19
CA SER A 54 11.53 0.19 -16.09
C SER A 54 12.58 1.31 -16.12
N LEU A 55 13.82 0.98 -16.46
CA LEU A 55 14.92 1.94 -16.57
C LEU A 55 14.63 3.05 -17.59
N SER A 56 13.96 2.75 -18.70
CA SER A 56 13.59 3.74 -19.71
C SER A 56 12.58 4.75 -19.18
N GLN A 57 11.55 4.31 -18.46
CA GLN A 57 10.58 5.19 -17.82
C GLN A 57 11.26 6.09 -16.79
N VAL A 58 12.08 5.52 -15.90
CA VAL A 58 12.80 6.26 -14.87
C VAL A 58 13.74 7.30 -15.48
N ARG A 59 14.47 6.95 -16.55
CA ARG A 59 15.34 7.90 -17.26
C ARG A 59 14.56 9.02 -17.92
N ASN A 60 13.42 8.71 -18.54
CA ASN A 60 12.59 9.74 -19.17
C ASN A 60 12.07 10.73 -18.14
N ALA A 61 11.49 10.25 -17.04
CA ALA A 61 11.03 11.08 -15.94
C ALA A 61 12.16 11.93 -15.35
N MET A 62 13.35 11.34 -15.21
CA MET A 62 14.53 12.06 -14.71
C MET A 62 14.93 13.21 -15.64
N ASN A 63 15.03 12.95 -16.94
CA ASN A 63 15.42 13.97 -17.91
C ASN A 63 14.42 15.13 -17.95
N VAL A 64 13.11 14.83 -18.00
CA VAL A 64 12.07 15.86 -18.01
C VAL A 64 12.14 16.76 -16.77
N MET A 65 12.35 16.18 -15.58
CA MET A 65 12.48 16.98 -14.36
C MET A 65 13.77 17.82 -14.34
N LEU A 66 14.87 17.29 -14.84
CA LEU A 66 16.14 18.03 -14.93
C LEU A 66 16.05 19.17 -15.94
N ASP A 67 15.43 18.95 -17.10
CA ASP A 67 15.23 19.97 -18.14
C ASP A 67 14.36 21.13 -17.61
N GLN A 68 13.35 20.83 -16.80
CA GLN A 68 12.53 21.84 -16.13
C GLN A 68 13.32 22.58 -15.03
N ALA A 69 14.10 21.86 -14.22
CA ALA A 69 14.92 22.47 -13.17
C ALA A 69 16.02 23.38 -13.74
N GLN A 70 16.56 23.05 -14.91
CA GLN A 70 17.58 23.84 -15.61
C GLN A 70 17.08 25.20 -16.12
N GLN A 71 15.77 25.43 -16.16
CA GLN A 71 15.22 26.75 -16.49
C GLN A 71 15.56 27.80 -15.42
N GLU A 72 15.84 27.38 -14.18
CA GLU A 72 16.19 28.25 -13.05
C GLU A 72 17.50 27.77 -12.38
N PRO A 73 18.67 27.94 -13.03
CA PRO A 73 19.94 27.37 -12.56
C PRO A 73 20.43 27.93 -11.22
N ASP A 74 19.96 29.11 -10.82
CA ASP A 74 20.32 29.76 -9.54
C ASP A 74 19.65 29.12 -8.32
N ARG A 75 18.78 28.13 -8.52
CA ARG A 75 18.02 27.44 -7.46
C ARG A 75 18.32 25.94 -7.47
N PRO A 76 19.51 25.52 -7.03
CA PRO A 76 19.96 24.15 -7.21
C PRO A 76 19.23 23.15 -6.31
N LEU A 77 18.67 22.10 -6.91
CA LEU A 77 17.88 21.06 -6.25
C LEU A 77 18.46 19.65 -6.44
N ALA A 78 17.89 18.69 -5.72
CA ALA A 78 18.16 17.27 -5.86
C ALA A 78 16.86 16.49 -6.09
N ILE A 79 16.96 15.41 -6.85
CA ILE A 79 15.85 14.56 -7.25
C ILE A 79 16.25 13.10 -7.01
N ALA A 80 15.32 12.32 -6.48
CA ALA A 80 15.46 10.89 -6.24
C ALA A 80 14.23 10.15 -6.74
N ILE A 81 14.44 9.02 -7.41
CA ILE A 81 13.39 8.10 -7.83
C ILE A 81 13.69 6.76 -7.17
N VAL A 82 12.69 6.21 -6.47
CA VAL A 82 12.80 4.93 -5.76
C VAL A 82 11.78 3.92 -6.28
N ASP A 83 12.07 2.64 -6.13
CA ASP A 83 11.14 1.55 -6.41
C ASP A 83 10.13 1.35 -5.28
N ALA A 84 9.27 0.35 -5.44
CA ALA A 84 8.22 0.03 -4.50
C ALA A 84 8.71 -0.52 -3.15
N ASP A 85 9.97 -0.95 -3.05
CA ASP A 85 10.64 -1.36 -1.81
C ASP A 85 11.54 -0.24 -1.28
N ALA A 86 11.31 0.99 -1.78
CA ALA A 86 12.03 2.22 -1.49
C ALA A 86 13.55 2.15 -1.72
N LYS A 87 14.00 1.32 -2.65
CA LYS A 87 15.38 1.30 -3.14
C LYS A 87 15.58 2.33 -4.23
N LEU A 88 16.74 2.97 -4.21
CA LEU A 88 17.08 4.03 -5.15
C LEU A 88 17.25 3.47 -6.56
N LEU A 89 16.41 3.92 -7.50
CA LEU A 89 16.50 3.61 -8.92
C LEU A 89 17.33 4.64 -9.68
N SER A 90 17.11 5.92 -9.37
CA SER A 90 17.84 7.04 -9.99
C SER A 90 17.98 8.20 -9.01
N TYR A 91 19.07 8.93 -9.15
CA TYR A 91 19.37 10.11 -8.35
C TYR A 91 20.13 11.13 -9.18
N ALA A 92 19.74 12.39 -9.05
CA ALA A 92 20.43 13.50 -9.66
C ALA A 92 20.45 14.70 -8.70
N ARG A 93 21.50 15.51 -8.79
CA ARG A 93 21.59 16.79 -8.10
C ARG A 93 22.15 17.84 -9.05
N MET A 94 21.67 19.06 -8.92
CA MET A 94 22.24 20.21 -9.61
C MET A 94 23.58 20.61 -8.98
N ASP A 95 24.38 21.33 -9.75
CA ASP A 95 25.60 21.95 -9.26
C ASP A 95 25.30 22.94 -8.15
N ASN A 96 26.20 23.05 -7.18
CA ASN A 96 26.03 23.90 -5.98
C ASN A 96 24.81 23.56 -5.08
N CYS A 97 24.13 22.43 -5.32
CA CYS A 97 23.06 21.97 -4.42
C CYS A 97 23.62 21.62 -3.03
N ARG A 98 23.01 22.16 -1.98
CA ARG A 98 23.44 21.96 -0.59
C ARG A 98 23.22 20.50 -0.15
N ALA A 99 23.97 20.05 0.87
CA ALA A 99 23.91 18.66 1.33
C ALA A 99 22.54 18.25 1.94
N LEU A 100 21.81 19.19 2.55
CA LEU A 100 20.52 18.88 3.17
C LEU A 100 19.44 18.50 2.14
N PRO A 101 19.17 19.32 1.10
CA PRO A 101 18.25 18.92 0.02
C PRO A 101 18.58 17.57 -0.63
N GLN A 102 19.87 17.29 -0.84
CA GLN A 102 20.32 16.00 -1.38
C GLN A 102 19.81 14.80 -0.57
N ARG A 103 19.94 14.86 0.76
CA ARG A 103 19.43 13.80 1.65
C ARG A 103 17.91 13.81 1.72
N MET A 104 17.31 15.00 1.80
CA MET A 104 15.86 15.14 1.89
C MET A 104 15.14 14.59 0.67
N ALA A 105 15.64 14.80 -0.55
CA ALA A 105 15.03 14.24 -1.76
C ALA A 105 14.88 12.71 -1.67
N VAL A 106 15.93 12.02 -1.21
CA VAL A 106 15.93 10.56 -1.01
C VAL A 106 14.96 10.15 0.11
N SER A 107 15.02 10.81 1.27
CA SER A 107 14.14 10.50 2.41
C SER A 107 12.66 10.76 2.13
N LYS A 108 12.34 11.85 1.41
CA LYS A 108 10.96 12.15 1.00
C LYS A 108 10.44 11.07 0.04
N ALA A 109 11.23 10.70 -0.98
CA ALA A 109 10.88 9.61 -1.90
C ALA A 109 10.67 8.29 -1.16
N TYR A 110 11.60 7.93 -0.26
CA TYR A 110 11.51 6.75 0.59
C TYR A 110 10.21 6.74 1.41
N THR A 111 9.86 7.87 2.03
CA THR A 111 8.64 7.99 2.83
C THR A 111 7.39 7.80 1.98
N SER A 112 7.33 8.38 0.79
CA SER A 112 6.18 8.20 -0.11
C SER A 112 6.04 6.76 -0.62
N ALA A 113 7.14 6.08 -0.94
CA ALA A 113 7.10 4.67 -1.32
C ALA A 113 6.64 3.78 -0.16
N MET A 114 7.19 3.97 1.05
CA MET A 114 6.86 3.18 2.24
C MET A 114 5.45 3.43 2.76
N SER A 115 4.99 4.69 2.76
CA SER A 115 3.64 5.04 3.21
C SER A 115 2.56 4.79 2.16
N GLY A 116 2.97 4.61 0.90
CA GLY A 116 2.07 4.57 -0.26
C GLY A 116 1.30 5.89 -0.45
N SER A 117 1.74 7.01 0.10
CA SER A 117 1.03 8.28 0.03
C SER A 117 1.96 9.40 -0.41
N ASP A 118 1.40 10.44 -1.01
CA ASP A 118 2.14 11.69 -1.23
C ASP A 118 2.65 12.20 0.13
N SER A 119 3.89 12.68 0.14
CA SER A 119 4.56 13.11 1.37
C SER A 119 3.81 14.20 2.13
N ASN A 120 3.11 15.10 1.42
CA ASN A 120 2.26 16.11 2.03
C ASN A 120 1.06 15.48 2.77
N ALA A 121 0.31 14.61 2.07
CA ALA A 121 -0.85 13.92 2.64
C ALA A 121 -0.43 13.06 3.85
N TYR A 122 0.73 12.41 3.78
CA TYR A 122 1.29 11.67 4.90
C TYR A 122 1.63 12.58 6.09
N ALA A 123 2.25 13.74 5.85
CA ALA A 123 2.57 14.71 6.90
C ALA A 123 1.31 15.31 7.54
N GLU A 124 0.28 15.63 6.76
CA GLU A 124 -1.02 16.10 7.27
C GLU A 124 -1.71 15.05 8.14
N ARG A 125 -1.71 13.77 7.69
CA ARG A 125 -2.26 12.67 8.48
C ARG A 125 -1.60 12.56 9.84
N LEU A 126 -0.27 12.57 9.90
CA LEU A 126 0.46 12.49 11.17
C LEU A 126 0.13 13.64 12.11
N LYS A 127 0.03 14.87 11.57
CA LYS A 127 -0.40 16.04 12.35
C LYS A 127 -1.81 15.87 12.92
N ASN A 128 -2.75 15.40 12.10
CA ASN A 128 -4.14 15.21 12.52
C ASN A 128 -4.29 14.11 13.57
N GLU A 129 -3.46 13.06 13.49
CA GLU A 129 -3.42 11.97 14.46
C GLU A 129 -2.63 12.32 15.74
N GLY A 130 -1.97 13.49 15.78
CA GLY A 130 -1.10 13.89 16.89
C GLY A 130 0.14 13.00 17.04
N ARG A 131 0.57 12.35 15.97
CA ARG A 131 1.71 11.43 15.94
C ARG A 131 2.97 12.11 15.42
N ASN A 132 4.13 11.69 15.94
CA ASN A 132 5.41 12.15 15.43
C ASN A 132 6.01 11.09 14.50
N ILE A 133 6.72 11.53 13.46
CA ILE A 133 7.48 10.63 12.59
C ILE A 133 8.53 9.82 13.37
N ALA A 134 9.06 10.39 14.46
CA ALA A 134 10.01 9.74 15.34
C ALA A 134 9.44 8.48 16.02
N ASP A 135 8.11 8.39 16.19
CA ASP A 135 7.45 7.26 16.85
C ASP A 135 7.56 5.96 16.04
N PHE A 136 7.85 6.07 14.74
CA PHE A 136 8.03 4.91 13.84
C PHE A 136 9.42 4.28 13.94
N GLY A 137 10.40 4.98 14.52
CA GLY A 137 11.76 4.46 14.73
C GLY A 137 12.62 4.27 13.47
N ASP A 138 12.12 4.65 12.29
CA ASP A 138 12.88 4.61 11.04
C ASP A 138 13.52 5.99 10.77
N PRO A 139 14.87 6.09 10.75
CA PRO A 139 15.57 7.36 10.55
C PRO A 139 15.46 7.92 9.12
N GLN A 140 15.00 7.13 8.14
CA GLN A 140 14.82 7.58 6.76
C GLN A 140 13.45 8.20 6.52
N LEU A 141 12.47 7.94 7.40
CA LEU A 141 11.13 8.50 7.31
C LEU A 141 11.13 9.99 7.67
N VAL A 142 10.51 10.80 6.80
CA VAL A 142 10.38 12.25 6.98
C VAL A 142 8.98 12.72 6.61
N ALA A 143 8.36 13.51 7.48
CA ALA A 143 7.04 14.09 7.25
C ALA A 143 7.16 15.48 6.61
N VAL A 144 7.74 15.57 5.41
CA VAL A 144 8.00 16.83 4.71
C VAL A 144 7.53 16.73 3.25
N GLN A 145 6.73 17.69 2.80
CA GLN A 145 6.23 17.79 1.43
C GLN A 145 7.37 17.88 0.39
N GLY A 146 7.13 17.36 -0.82
CA GLY A 146 8.04 17.38 -1.97
C GLY A 146 8.31 16.00 -2.58
N ALA A 147 7.52 14.99 -2.24
CA ALA A 147 7.51 13.70 -2.91
C ALA A 147 6.10 13.21 -3.20
N VAL A 148 5.98 12.46 -4.31
CA VAL A 148 4.76 11.94 -4.89
C VAL A 148 4.91 10.43 -5.04
N VAL A 149 3.86 9.69 -4.66
CA VAL A 149 3.81 8.24 -4.83
C VAL A 149 3.44 7.88 -6.27
N VAL A 150 4.12 6.89 -6.84
CA VAL A 150 3.83 6.36 -8.18
C VAL A 150 3.05 5.07 -8.01
N ARG A 151 1.85 5.03 -8.60
CA ARG A 151 0.92 3.90 -8.53
C ARG A 151 0.61 3.39 -9.93
N ASP A 152 0.39 2.09 -10.01
CA ASP A 152 -0.14 1.45 -11.21
C ASP A 152 -1.61 1.87 -11.39
N PRO A 153 -1.98 2.49 -12.53
CA PRO A 153 -3.35 2.96 -12.74
C PRO A 153 -4.38 1.83 -12.86
N ALA A 154 -3.96 0.61 -13.21
CA ALA A 154 -4.85 -0.54 -13.34
C ALA A 154 -5.03 -1.30 -12.02
N THR A 155 -3.97 -1.40 -11.21
CA THR A 155 -3.98 -2.23 -9.99
C THR A 155 -3.95 -1.44 -8.68
N ASP A 156 -3.74 -0.13 -8.74
CA ASP A 156 -3.46 0.76 -7.60
C ASP A 156 -2.25 0.34 -6.76
N LEU A 157 -1.41 -0.58 -7.26
CA LEU A 157 -0.20 -1.01 -6.57
C LEU A 157 0.86 0.10 -6.61
N VAL A 158 1.54 0.32 -5.48
CA VAL A 158 2.68 1.22 -5.41
C VAL A 158 3.82 0.63 -6.25
N LEU A 159 4.25 1.38 -7.26
CA LEU A 159 5.38 1.05 -8.13
C LEU A 159 6.68 1.70 -7.65
N GLY A 160 6.56 2.79 -6.88
CA GLY A 160 7.67 3.55 -6.35
C GLY A 160 7.27 4.95 -5.94
N ALA A 161 8.24 5.86 -5.89
CA ALA A 161 8.00 7.26 -5.59
C ALA A 161 9.09 8.17 -6.19
N ILE A 162 8.74 9.43 -6.38
CA ILE A 162 9.64 10.49 -6.82
C ILE A 162 9.71 11.53 -5.72
N GLY A 163 10.92 11.92 -5.32
CA GLY A 163 11.16 12.96 -4.33
C GLY A 163 12.09 14.03 -4.86
N VAL A 164 11.74 15.28 -4.57
CA VAL A 164 12.47 16.48 -4.95
C VAL A 164 12.75 17.30 -3.69
N SER A 165 13.92 17.90 -3.65
CA SER A 165 14.23 18.87 -2.61
C SER A 165 15.21 19.93 -3.09
N GLY A 166 14.86 21.19 -2.81
CA GLY A 166 15.74 22.34 -3.05
C GLY A 166 14.96 23.63 -3.31
N LEU A 167 13.67 23.52 -3.63
CA LEU A 167 12.77 24.64 -3.87
C LEU A 167 11.80 24.83 -2.69
N THR A 168 10.72 25.59 -2.89
CA THR A 168 9.60 25.57 -1.95
C THR A 168 8.90 24.21 -1.97
N ALA A 169 8.18 23.88 -0.90
CA ALA A 169 7.56 22.57 -0.77
C ALA A 169 6.57 22.25 -1.90
N GLN A 170 5.80 23.24 -2.36
CA GLN A 170 4.87 23.07 -3.47
C GLN A 170 5.61 22.88 -4.80
N GLU A 171 6.65 23.67 -5.09
CA GLU A 171 7.43 23.54 -6.33
C GLU A 171 8.17 22.20 -6.39
N ASP A 172 8.71 21.71 -5.26
CA ASP A 172 9.30 20.37 -5.16
C ASP A 172 8.25 19.30 -5.57
N GLU A 173 7.02 19.41 -5.06
CA GLU A 173 5.94 18.47 -5.38
C GLU A 173 5.48 18.59 -6.83
N ASP A 174 5.32 19.80 -7.36
CA ASP A 174 4.92 20.03 -8.75
C ASP A 174 5.94 19.44 -9.73
N LEU A 175 7.24 19.57 -9.42
CA LEU A 175 8.30 18.94 -10.22
C LEU A 175 8.25 17.41 -10.13
N ALA A 176 7.99 16.85 -8.94
CA ALA A 176 7.80 15.41 -8.78
C ALA A 176 6.57 14.90 -9.56
N ARG A 177 5.47 15.67 -9.59
CA ARG A 177 4.27 15.36 -10.38
C ARG A 177 4.55 15.40 -11.88
N LEU A 178 5.36 16.36 -12.35
CA LEU A 178 5.83 16.41 -13.73
C LEU A 178 6.60 15.14 -14.10
N GLY A 179 7.52 14.70 -13.23
CA GLY A 179 8.25 13.45 -13.40
C GLY A 179 7.32 12.23 -13.45
N MET A 180 6.31 12.18 -12.59
CA MET A 180 5.32 11.10 -12.57
C MET A 180 4.53 11.03 -13.89
N GLN A 181 4.11 12.17 -14.44
CA GLN A 181 3.43 12.23 -15.74
C GLN A 181 4.34 11.73 -16.87
N ALA A 182 5.64 12.04 -16.80
CA ALA A 182 6.63 11.60 -17.78
C ALA A 182 6.97 10.09 -17.71
N LEU A 183 6.49 9.35 -16.70
CA LEU A 183 6.65 7.89 -16.66
C LEU A 183 5.78 7.17 -17.71
N GLY A 184 4.73 7.82 -18.21
CA GLY A 184 3.85 7.28 -19.25
C GLY A 184 3.13 6.00 -18.81
N LEU A 185 2.66 5.97 -17.56
CA LEU A 185 1.89 4.87 -16.96
C LEU A 185 0.42 4.90 -17.38
#